data_AF-A0A482VLD7-F1
#
_entry.id   AF-A0A482VLD7-F1
#
_cell.length_a   1.000
_cell.length_b   1.000
_cell.length_c   1.000
_cell.angle_alpha   90.00
_cell.angle_beta   90.00
_cell.angle_gamma   90.00
#
_symmetry.space_group_name_H-M   'P 1'
#
loop_
_entity.id
_entity.type
_entity.pdbx_description
1 polymer ?
#
loop_
_entity_poly.entity_id
_entity_poly.type
_entity_poly.pdbx_seq_one_letter_code
_entity_poly.pdbx_strand_id
1 'polypeptide(L)'
;MSDMGDIRQSMTHYVQSLKSNDSSPPISSVSKRVSESENIQKRPRNDESFIDLEIKDKETKDIIENASKLIEFYIKKIYVSENHILMQNVLMKCIEFWLTNNLPVPILENVLLKNMDKYFYPLSILLFCKNFSNGLDEEIIKDNKRDSAGFLKEFSTKFCLHLCSMVLENVNKT
;
A
#
# COMPACT_ATOMS: atom_id res chain seq x y z
N MET A 1 -6.71 12.67 44.70
CA MET A 1 -6.50 13.74 43.69
C MET A 1 -5.04 14.16 43.73
N SER A 2 -4.14 13.43 43.05
CA SER A 2 -2.68 13.70 43.12
C SER A 2 -1.91 13.52 41.80
N ASP A 3 -2.51 13.01 40.72
CA ASP A 3 -1.77 12.69 39.47
C ASP A 3 -1.52 13.87 38.51
N MET A 4 -2.13 15.03 38.74
CA MET A 4 -1.98 16.17 37.82
C MET A 4 -0.72 17.02 38.09
N GLY A 5 -0.06 16.81 39.24
CA GLY A 5 1.16 17.51 39.64
C GLY A 5 2.41 17.04 38.89
N ASP A 6 2.53 15.73 38.67
CA ASP A 6 3.74 15.12 38.10
C ASP A 6 3.93 15.41 36.61
N ILE A 7 2.84 15.49 35.84
CA ILE A 7 2.91 15.73 34.39
C ILE A 7 3.42 17.15 34.10
N ARG A 8 3.00 18.14 34.90
CA ARG A 8 3.47 19.53 34.76
C ARG A 8 4.94 19.67 35.12
N GLN A 9 5.43 18.95 36.11
CA GLN A 9 6.85 18.97 36.48
C GLN A 9 7.71 18.32 35.39
N SER A 10 7.28 17.20 34.82
CA SER A 10 7.97 16.53 33.72
C SER A 10 8.09 17.41 32.47
N MET A 11 7.01 18.10 32.11
CA MET A 11 7.00 19.00 30.94
C MET A 11 7.89 20.24 31.15
N THR A 12 7.97 20.74 32.38
CA THR A 12 8.83 21.90 32.72
C THR A 12 10.31 21.52 32.67
N HIS A 13 10.68 20.32 33.13
CA HIS A 13 12.04 19.79 33.02
C HIS A 13 12.50 19.60 31.57
N TYR A 14 11.60 19.13 30.70
CA TYR A 14 11.91 18.95 29.28
C TYR A 14 12.12 20.30 28.55
N VAL A 15 11.30 21.31 28.86
CA VAL A 15 11.48 22.64 28.27
C VAL A 15 12.75 23.33 28.80
N GLN A 16 13.10 23.14 30.07
CA GLN A 16 14.35 23.63 30.62
C GLN A 16 15.58 22.93 30.04
N SER A 17 15.52 21.63 29.75
CA SER A 17 16.64 20.91 29.12
C SER A 17 16.92 21.41 27.69
N LEU A 18 15.87 21.81 26.95
CA LEU A 18 16.01 22.44 25.63
C LEU A 18 16.64 23.83 25.70
N LYS A 19 16.38 24.58 26.77
CA LYS A 19 16.89 25.96 26.95
C LYS A 19 18.35 26.02 27.44
N SER A 20 18.90 24.89 27.88
CA SER A 20 20.24 24.81 28.51
C SER A 20 21.36 24.38 27.54
N ASN A 21 21.04 24.08 26.28
CA ASN A 21 21.99 23.58 25.29
C ASN A 21 22.11 24.54 24.09
N ASP A 22 22.84 25.64 24.28
CA ASP A 22 23.28 26.55 23.20
C ASP A 22 24.41 25.96 22.33
N SER A 23 24.25 24.70 21.91
CA SER A 23 25.13 24.07 20.91
C SER A 23 24.38 23.08 20.02
N SER A 24 23.27 23.53 19.44
CA SER A 24 22.63 22.80 18.33
C SER A 24 23.35 23.15 17.01
N PRO A 25 23.72 22.19 16.16
CA PRO A 25 24.33 22.47 14.88
C PRO A 25 23.32 23.12 13.93
N PRO A 26 23.77 23.95 12.96
CA PRO A 26 22.86 24.63 12.05
C PRO A 26 22.13 23.64 11.14
N ILE A 27 20.94 24.03 10.67
CA ILE A 27 20.03 23.26 9.81
C ILE A 27 20.72 22.74 8.52
N SER A 28 21.85 23.32 8.12
CA SER A 28 22.70 22.83 7.02
C SER A 28 23.28 21.42 7.24
N SER A 29 23.38 20.98 8.49
CA SER A 29 23.80 19.62 8.86
C SER A 29 22.72 18.56 8.62
N VAL A 30 21.44 18.97 8.50
CA VAL A 30 20.34 18.07 8.15
C VAL A 30 20.37 17.75 6.66
N SER A 31 20.56 18.75 5.78
CA SER A 31 20.71 18.52 4.33
C SER A 31 21.90 17.63 4.00
N LYS A 32 23.03 17.77 4.71
CA LYS A 32 24.22 16.94 4.46
C LYS A 32 24.01 15.47 4.87
N ARG A 33 23.26 15.21 5.95
CA ARG A 33 22.89 13.85 6.36
C ARG A 33 21.84 13.21 5.43
N VAL A 34 20.98 14.01 4.79
CA VAL A 34 20.05 13.52 3.77
C VAL A 34 20.80 13.12 2.49
N SER A 35 21.78 13.91 2.04
CA SER A 35 22.60 13.57 0.86
C SER A 35 23.56 12.40 1.08
N GLU A 36 24.09 12.22 2.30
CA GLU A 36 24.90 11.03 2.62
C GLU A 36 24.06 9.75 2.79
N SER A 37 22.75 9.89 3.06
CA SER A 37 21.81 8.76 3.13
C SER A 37 21.46 8.19 1.75
N GLU A 38 21.62 8.96 0.67
CA GLU A 38 21.33 8.52 -0.70
C GLU A 38 22.42 7.57 -1.26
N ASN A 39 23.62 7.54 -0.69
CA ASN A 39 24.73 6.71 -1.19
C ASN A 39 24.87 5.33 -0.53
N ILE A 40 24.03 4.98 0.45
CA ILE A 40 24.12 3.69 1.18
C ILE A 40 23.07 2.66 0.72
N GLN A 41 22.23 2.96 -0.27
CA GLN A 41 21.10 2.08 -0.65
C GLN A 41 21.17 1.53 -2.08
N LYS A 42 22.34 0.99 -2.47
CA LYS A 42 22.44 -0.11 -3.46
C LYS A 42 22.56 -1.47 -2.74
N ARG A 43 21.61 -1.76 -1.86
CA ARG A 43 21.36 -3.13 -1.39
C ARG A 43 19.87 -3.40 -1.57
N PRO A 44 19.48 -4.52 -2.20
CA PRO A 44 18.08 -4.91 -2.24
C PRO A 44 17.65 -5.06 -0.77
N ARG A 45 16.71 -4.22 -0.33
CA ARG A 45 16.06 -4.42 0.96
C ARG A 45 15.25 -5.70 0.81
N ASN A 46 15.61 -6.69 1.61
CA ASN A 46 14.95 -7.99 1.70
C ASN A 46 13.51 -7.83 2.22
N ASP A 47 12.59 -7.30 1.42
CA ASP A 47 11.15 -7.38 1.69
C ASP A 47 10.66 -8.84 1.57
N GLU A 48 11.42 -9.72 0.89
CA GLU A 48 11.18 -11.17 0.88
C GLU A 48 11.35 -11.82 2.27
N SER A 49 12.18 -11.25 3.14
CA SER A 49 12.49 -11.85 4.45
C SER A 49 11.32 -11.81 5.44
N PHE A 50 10.38 -10.88 5.26
CA PHE A 50 9.20 -10.76 6.13
C PHE A 50 8.11 -11.78 5.75
N ILE A 51 8.01 -12.12 4.46
CA ILE A 51 7.01 -13.06 3.93
C ILE A 51 7.40 -14.50 4.27
N ASP A 52 8.70 -14.82 4.24
CA ASP A 52 9.21 -16.16 4.59
C ASP A 52 9.10 -16.50 6.08
N LEU A 53 8.92 -15.52 6.97
CA LEU A 53 8.84 -15.73 8.42
C LEU A 53 7.46 -16.20 8.91
N GLU A 54 6.38 -15.91 8.17
CA GLU A 54 5.00 -16.29 8.56
C GLU A 54 4.53 -17.61 7.95
N ILE A 55 5.11 -18.06 6.83
CA ILE A 55 4.66 -19.27 6.12
C ILE A 55 5.71 -20.37 6.27
N LYS A 56 5.62 -21.12 7.37
CA LYS A 56 6.52 -22.27 7.62
C LYS A 56 6.19 -23.51 6.79
N ASP A 57 4.99 -23.57 6.25
CA ASP A 57 4.49 -24.72 5.50
C ASP A 57 4.75 -24.57 3.99
N LYS A 58 5.40 -25.58 3.41
CA LYS A 58 5.81 -25.58 2.00
C LYS A 58 4.59 -25.62 1.07
N GLU A 59 3.55 -26.38 1.44
CA GLU A 59 2.34 -26.49 0.64
C GLU A 59 1.59 -25.15 0.58
N THR A 60 1.47 -24.46 1.72
CA THR A 60 0.90 -23.11 1.78
C THR A 60 1.69 -22.11 0.93
N LYS A 61 3.04 -22.19 0.95
CA LYS A 61 3.90 -21.35 0.10
C LYS A 61 3.66 -21.60 -1.39
N ASP A 62 3.55 -22.86 -1.79
CA ASP A 62 3.28 -23.25 -3.18
C ASP A 62 1.89 -22.76 -3.64
N ILE A 63 0.87 -22.83 -2.78
CA ILE A 63 -0.47 -22.30 -3.06
C ILE A 63 -0.43 -20.79 -3.29
N ILE A 64 0.24 -20.05 -2.40
CA ILE A 64 0.36 -18.59 -2.50
C ILE A 64 1.15 -18.18 -3.74
N GLU A 65 2.22 -18.91 -4.08
CA GLU A 65 2.99 -18.67 -5.30
C GLU A 65 2.12 -18.90 -6.56
N ASN A 66 1.34 -19.98 -6.58
CA ASN A 66 0.43 -20.27 -7.69
C ASN A 66 -0.69 -19.23 -7.80
N ALA A 67 -1.26 -18.79 -6.68
CA ALA A 67 -2.25 -17.71 -6.65
C ALA A 67 -1.64 -16.39 -7.18
N SER A 68 -0.41 -16.07 -6.79
CA SER A 68 0.31 -14.89 -7.27
C SER A 68 0.51 -14.94 -8.78
N LYS A 69 1.00 -16.08 -9.30
CA LYS A 69 1.18 -16.30 -10.74
C LYS A 69 -0.13 -16.20 -11.52
N LEU A 70 -1.23 -16.69 -10.96
CA LEU A 70 -2.56 -16.61 -11.57
C LEU A 70 -3.01 -15.16 -11.74
N ILE A 71 -2.87 -14.34 -10.71
CA ILE A 71 -3.20 -12.91 -10.76
C ILE A 71 -2.32 -12.20 -11.78
N GLU A 72 -1.01 -12.42 -11.75
CA GLU A 72 -0.07 -11.82 -12.70
C GLU A 72 -0.41 -12.20 -14.15
N PHE A 73 -0.82 -13.46 -14.39
CA PHE A 73 -1.23 -13.93 -15.70
C PHE A 73 -2.45 -13.17 -16.24
N TYR A 74 -3.52 -13.03 -15.45
CA TYR A 74 -4.73 -12.34 -15.89
C TYR A 74 -4.47 -10.86 -16.14
N ILE A 75 -3.77 -10.18 -15.24
CA ILE A 75 -3.37 -8.77 -15.42
C ILE A 75 -2.62 -8.59 -16.75
N LYS A 76 -1.62 -9.45 -17.00
CA LYS A 76 -0.81 -9.37 -18.23
C LYS A 76 -1.65 -9.61 -19.48
N LYS A 77 -2.59 -10.56 -19.44
CA LYS A 77 -3.47 -10.87 -20.58
C LYS A 77 -4.41 -9.72 -20.91
N ILE A 78 -4.96 -9.06 -19.90
CA ILE A 78 -5.95 -7.99 -20.10
C ILE A 78 -5.29 -6.67 -20.48
N TYR A 79 -4.07 -6.40 -20.00
CA TYR A 79 -3.33 -5.20 -20.39
C TYR A 79 -3.19 -5.06 -21.92
N VAL A 80 -3.02 -6.16 -22.64
CA VAL A 80 -2.94 -6.19 -24.12
C VAL A 80 -4.23 -5.66 -24.79
N SER A 81 -5.36 -5.72 -24.11
CA SER A 81 -6.66 -5.31 -24.66
C SER A 81 -6.95 -3.81 -24.51
N GLU A 82 -6.11 -3.06 -23.76
CA GLU A 82 -6.28 -1.62 -23.45
C GLU A 82 -7.66 -1.23 -22.89
N ASN A 83 -8.43 -2.20 -22.39
CA ASN A 83 -9.76 -1.98 -21.86
C ASN A 83 -9.70 -1.76 -20.34
N HIS A 84 -9.78 -0.49 -19.93
CA HIS A 84 -9.73 -0.10 -18.52
C HIS A 84 -10.88 -0.65 -17.67
N ILE A 85 -12.08 -0.80 -18.23
CA ILE A 85 -13.24 -1.36 -17.53
C ILE A 85 -13.01 -2.86 -17.26
N LEU A 86 -12.54 -3.59 -18.27
CA LEU A 86 -12.21 -5.00 -18.13
C LEU A 86 -11.06 -5.22 -17.14
N MET A 87 -10.01 -4.38 -17.21
CA MET A 87 -8.90 -4.40 -16.25
C MET A 87 -9.40 -4.18 -14.82
N GLN A 88 -10.28 -3.20 -14.63
CA GLN A 88 -10.86 -2.91 -13.32
C GLN A 88 -11.66 -4.10 -12.76
N ASN A 89 -12.52 -4.72 -13.59
CA ASN A 89 -13.31 -5.90 -13.19
C ASN A 89 -12.41 -7.09 -12.82
N VAL A 90 -11.33 -7.29 -13.57
CA VAL A 90 -10.37 -8.36 -13.29
C VAL A 90 -9.61 -8.08 -11.99
N LEU A 91 -9.15 -6.85 -11.76
CA LEU A 91 -8.53 -6.44 -10.49
C LEU A 91 -9.48 -6.65 -9.31
N MET A 92 -10.76 -6.27 -9.45
CA MET A 92 -11.78 -6.52 -8.44
C MET A 92 -11.88 -8.01 -8.12
N LYS A 93 -12.00 -8.87 -9.13
CA LYS A 93 -12.09 -10.32 -8.92
C LYS A 93 -10.83 -10.91 -8.32
N CYS A 94 -9.65 -10.43 -8.69
CA CYS A 94 -8.39 -10.87 -8.10
C CYS A 94 -8.29 -10.50 -6.61
N ILE A 95 -8.68 -9.28 -6.24
CA ILE A 95 -8.68 -8.83 -4.84
C ILE A 95 -9.74 -9.59 -4.04
N GLU A 96 -10.96 -9.74 -4.58
CA GLU A 96 -12.02 -10.55 -3.96
C GLU A 96 -11.57 -11.99 -3.71
N PHE A 97 -10.97 -12.62 -4.72
CA PHE A 97 -10.43 -13.96 -4.62
C PHE A 97 -9.39 -14.04 -3.50
N TRP A 98 -8.42 -13.12 -3.46
CA TRP A 98 -7.34 -13.14 -2.49
C TRP A 98 -7.87 -13.01 -1.05
N LEU A 99 -8.73 -12.03 -0.83
CA LEU A 99 -9.30 -11.73 0.49
C LEU A 99 -10.26 -12.84 0.96
N THR A 100 -11.06 -13.41 0.06
CA THR A 100 -12.01 -14.48 0.43
C THR A 100 -11.31 -15.77 0.82
N ASN A 101 -10.12 -16.01 0.28
CA ASN A 101 -9.29 -17.16 0.66
C ASN A 101 -8.34 -16.86 1.84
N ASN A 102 -8.49 -15.70 2.50
CA ASN A 102 -7.64 -15.27 3.63
C ASN A 102 -6.14 -15.36 3.33
N LEU A 103 -5.73 -15.09 2.08
CA LEU A 103 -4.33 -15.10 1.69
C LEU A 103 -3.61 -13.86 2.22
N PRO A 104 -2.29 -13.92 2.50
CA PRO A 104 -1.57 -12.80 3.10
C PRO A 104 -1.60 -11.53 2.22
N VAL A 105 -2.22 -10.47 2.72
CA VAL A 105 -2.36 -9.20 1.97
C VAL A 105 -1.02 -8.55 1.58
N PRO A 106 0.04 -8.57 2.42
CA PRO A 106 1.34 -8.02 2.01
C PRO A 106 1.91 -8.62 0.72
N ILE A 107 1.60 -9.89 0.44
CA ILE A 107 2.03 -10.57 -0.78
C ILE A 107 1.21 -10.07 -1.98
N LEU A 108 -0.10 -9.90 -1.81
CA LEU A 108 -0.95 -9.29 -2.84
C LEU A 108 -0.48 -7.87 -3.18
N GLU A 109 -0.16 -7.06 -2.17
CA GLU A 109 0.39 -5.72 -2.39
C GLU A 109 1.65 -5.75 -3.25
N ASN A 110 2.57 -6.67 -2.95
CA ASN A 110 3.79 -6.83 -3.75
C ASN A 110 3.47 -7.23 -5.19
N VAL A 111 2.55 -8.18 -5.40
CA VAL A 111 2.08 -8.58 -6.74
C VAL A 111 1.48 -7.41 -7.51
N LEU A 112 0.63 -6.60 -6.85
CA LEU A 112 0.00 -5.43 -7.43
C LEU A 112 1.00 -4.30 -7.70
N LEU A 113 2.01 -4.12 -6.85
CA LEU A 113 3.05 -3.10 -7.04
C LEU A 113 3.93 -3.38 -8.25
N LYS A 114 4.30 -4.65 -8.50
CA LYS A 114 5.23 -5.04 -9.58
C LYS A 114 4.82 -4.55 -10.97
N ASN A 115 3.52 -4.40 -11.23
CA ASN A 115 2.99 -4.04 -12.55
C ASN A 115 2.04 -2.83 -12.47
N MET A 116 2.11 -2.05 -11.39
CA MET A 116 1.16 -0.97 -11.10
C MET A 116 1.13 0.09 -12.21
N ASP A 117 2.23 0.31 -12.92
CA ASP A 117 2.36 1.20 -14.07
C ASP A 117 1.32 0.95 -15.17
N LYS A 118 0.81 -0.28 -15.27
CA LYS A 118 -0.13 -0.71 -16.31
C LYS A 118 -1.59 -0.46 -15.95
N TYR A 119 -1.89 -0.33 -14.66
CA TYR A 119 -3.27 -0.31 -14.18
C TYR A 119 -3.50 0.56 -12.94
N PHE A 120 -2.57 1.47 -12.61
CA PHE A 120 -2.70 2.40 -11.49
C PHE A 120 -4.01 3.18 -11.56
N TYR A 121 -4.44 3.58 -12.77
CA TYR A 121 -5.69 4.32 -12.94
C TYR A 121 -6.94 3.46 -12.62
N PRO A 122 -7.19 2.31 -13.30
CA PRO A 122 -8.26 1.39 -12.90
C PRO A 122 -8.25 0.99 -11.43
N LEU A 123 -7.07 0.72 -10.87
CA LEU A 123 -6.92 0.33 -9.47
C LEU A 123 -7.25 1.46 -8.51
N SER A 124 -6.84 2.70 -8.81
CA SER A 124 -7.15 3.86 -7.98
C SER A 124 -8.66 4.16 -7.94
N ILE A 125 -9.35 4.02 -9.08
CA ILE A 125 -10.81 4.14 -9.13
C ILE A 125 -11.43 3.02 -8.28
N LEU A 126 -10.96 1.78 -8.45
CA LEU A 126 -11.46 0.63 -7.70
C LEU A 126 -11.30 0.79 -6.18
N LEU A 127 -10.22 1.40 -5.68
CA LEU A 127 -9.97 1.50 -4.25
C LEU A 127 -10.54 2.78 -3.61
N PHE A 128 -10.54 3.91 -4.32
CA PHE A 128 -10.85 5.21 -3.73
C PHE A 128 -12.23 5.77 -4.10
N CYS A 129 -12.86 5.29 -5.18
CA CYS A 129 -14.17 5.80 -5.60
C CYS A 129 -15.32 5.05 -4.91
N LYS A 130 -16.15 5.80 -4.16
CA LYS A 130 -17.28 5.28 -3.36
C LYS A 130 -18.52 4.85 -4.16
N ASN A 131 -18.66 5.23 -5.43
CA ASN A 131 -19.93 5.11 -6.17
C ASN A 131 -19.85 4.32 -7.49
N PHE A 132 -18.90 3.39 -7.62
CA PHE A 132 -18.70 2.72 -8.91
C PHE A 132 -19.71 1.62 -9.22
N SER A 133 -20.39 1.03 -8.23
CA SER A 133 -21.38 -0.03 -8.50
C SER A 133 -22.68 0.46 -9.13
N ASN A 134 -22.89 1.78 -9.24
CA ASN A 134 -24.17 2.34 -9.70
C ASN A 134 -24.28 2.44 -11.23
N GLY A 135 -23.24 2.09 -11.99
CA GLY A 135 -23.20 2.20 -13.44
C GLY A 135 -23.03 0.88 -14.20
N LEU A 136 -22.96 -0.25 -13.48
CA LEU A 136 -22.90 -1.60 -14.05
C LEU A 136 -24.20 -2.30 -13.67
N ASP A 137 -25.07 -2.46 -14.67
CA ASP A 137 -26.38 -3.12 -14.65
C ASP A 137 -26.77 -3.81 -13.33
N GLU A 138 -27.82 -3.29 -12.70
CA GLU A 138 -28.48 -3.75 -11.47
C GLU A 138 -28.90 -5.24 -11.46
N GLU A 139 -28.69 -5.98 -12.55
CA GLU A 139 -29.06 -7.39 -12.68
C GLU A 139 -27.95 -8.38 -12.32
N ILE A 140 -26.66 -7.99 -12.30
CA ILE A 140 -25.55 -8.94 -12.02
C ILE A 140 -25.04 -8.83 -10.56
N ILE A 141 -25.34 -7.74 -9.85
CA ILE A 141 -24.73 -7.40 -8.55
C ILE A 141 -25.77 -7.40 -7.41
N LYS A 142 -26.63 -8.42 -7.32
CA LYS A 142 -27.50 -8.58 -6.15
C LYS A 142 -26.88 -9.39 -5.01
N ASP A 143 -25.83 -10.17 -5.26
CA ASP A 143 -25.32 -11.13 -4.26
C ASP A 143 -23.91 -10.89 -3.69
N ASN A 144 -23.16 -9.88 -4.15
CA ASN A 144 -21.81 -9.62 -3.60
C ASN A 144 -21.53 -8.12 -3.43
N LYS A 145 -22.26 -7.49 -2.51
CA LYS A 145 -21.92 -6.15 -1.99
C LYS A 145 -20.70 -6.22 -1.06
N ARG A 146 -19.52 -6.55 -1.60
CA ARG A 146 -18.29 -5.98 -1.03
C ARG A 146 -18.06 -4.68 -1.77
N ASP A 147 -18.49 -3.58 -1.15
CA ASP A 147 -18.21 -2.24 -1.65
C ASP A 147 -16.69 -2.11 -1.87
N SER A 148 -16.30 -1.43 -2.94
CA SER A 148 -14.91 -1.02 -3.22
C SER A 148 -14.22 -0.40 -2.00
N ALA A 149 -14.98 0.37 -1.21
CA ALA A 149 -14.54 0.97 0.05
C ALA A 149 -14.12 -0.07 1.10
N GLY A 150 -14.63 -1.29 1.02
CA GLY A 150 -14.27 -2.42 1.85
C GLY A 150 -12.91 -3.05 1.51
N PHE A 151 -12.38 -2.85 0.31
CA PHE A 151 -11.02 -3.32 -0.01
C PHE A 151 -9.96 -2.36 0.52
N LEU A 152 -10.23 -1.05 0.46
CA LEU A 152 -9.26 -0.03 0.89
C LEU A 152 -8.74 -0.25 2.31
N LYS A 153 -9.60 -0.72 3.23
CA LYS A 153 -9.24 -1.00 4.62
C LYS A 153 -8.32 -2.20 4.82
N GLU A 154 -8.23 -3.10 3.85
CA GLU A 154 -7.37 -4.29 3.91
C GLU A 154 -5.94 -3.97 3.51
N PHE A 155 -5.75 -2.93 2.69
CA PHE A 155 -4.44 -2.51 2.20
C PHE A 155 -3.72 -1.58 3.19
N SER A 156 -2.40 -1.73 3.24
CA SER A 156 -1.49 -0.93 4.02
C SER A 156 -1.47 0.51 3.53
N THR A 157 -1.26 1.43 4.46
CA THR A 157 -1.11 2.85 4.14
C THR A 157 0.06 3.09 3.18
N LYS A 158 1.15 2.31 3.28
CA LYS A 158 2.32 2.40 2.39
C LYS A 158 1.91 2.12 0.94
N PHE A 159 1.18 1.04 0.69
CA PHE A 159 0.69 0.69 -0.64
C PHE A 159 -0.25 1.78 -1.19
N CYS A 160 -1.24 2.18 -0.39
CA CYS A 160 -2.22 3.19 -0.80
C CYS A 160 -1.56 4.54 -1.16
N LEU A 161 -0.59 5.00 -0.36
CA LEU A 161 0.15 6.23 -0.64
C LEU A 161 1.01 6.12 -1.90
N HIS A 162 1.61 4.95 -2.15
CA HIS A 162 2.37 4.73 -3.38
C HIS A 162 1.47 4.83 -4.62
N LEU A 163 0.30 4.19 -4.58
CA LEU A 163 -0.70 4.28 -5.63
C LEU A 163 -1.17 5.73 -5.85
N CYS A 164 -1.41 6.48 -4.77
CA CYS A 164 -1.73 7.91 -4.87
C CYS A 164 -0.61 8.73 -5.53
N SER A 165 0.65 8.50 -5.16
CA SER A 165 1.80 9.15 -5.81
C SER A 165 1.82 8.89 -7.30
N MET A 166 1.62 7.63 -7.70
CA MET A 166 1.62 7.23 -9.10
C MET A 166 0.48 7.86 -9.89
N VAL A 167 -0.71 8.00 -9.30
CA VAL A 167 -1.81 8.76 -9.92
C VAL A 167 -1.41 10.22 -10.10
N LEU A 168 -0.96 10.90 -9.04
CA LEU A 168 -0.61 12.33 -9.08
C LEU A 168 0.50 12.65 -10.08
N GLU A 169 1.53 11.80 -10.16
CA GLU A 169 2.64 11.95 -11.11
C GLU A 169 2.20 11.84 -12.57
N ASN A 170 1.10 11.16 -12.85
CA ASN A 170 0.59 10.98 -14.21
C ASN A 170 -0.57 11.91 -14.56
N VAL A 171 -1.21 12.56 -13.58
CA VAL A 171 -2.23 13.60 -13.84
C VAL A 171 -1.63 14.83 -14.53
N ASN A 172 -0.39 15.20 -14.21
CA ASN A 172 0.28 16.39 -14.75
C ASN A 172 1.05 16.16 -16.07
N LYS A 173 1.03 14.93 -16.60
CA LYS A 173 1.74 14.58 -17.86
C LYS A 173 0.83 14.68 -19.11
N THR A 174 -0.33 15.31 -18.95
CA THR A 174 -1.28 15.61 -20.03
C THR A 174 -1.03 17.02 -20.55
#